data_AF-A0A9Q0PGN1-F1
#
_entry.id   AF-A0A9Q0PGN1-F1
#
_cell.length_a   1.000
_cell.length_b   1.000
_cell.length_c   1.000
_cell.angle_alpha   90.00
_cell.angle_beta   90.00
_cell.angle_gamma   90.00
#
_symmetry.space_group_name_H-M   'P 1'
#
loop_
_entity.id
_entity.type
_entity.pdbx_description
1 polymer ?
#
loop_
_entity_poly.entity_id
_entity_poly.type
_entity_poly.pdbx_seq_one_letter_code
_entity_poly.pdbx_strand_id
1 'polypeptide(L)'
;MILEGGSIHVDGEGTCLTTEECLLNKNRNPNMTKEQIEDQLKAYLGVQKVIWLPYGLYLGVQKVMMILMDPQFIRSMEAESILSNTSDANGRRLEIIKLHVPGPLYMTDEEAAGVVQDCNAKPRLPGTRLAASYVNFYISTGGIITPQFGDQKWDDEAVRVLSQVFPNHEVEGKGKLFWQGGIYIALLSNSRLLYLKLLNLVDYA
;
A
#
# COMPACT_ATOMS: atom_id res chain seq x y z
N MET A 1 11.10 7.01 18.14
CA MET A 1 10.20 7.27 16.99
C MET A 1 9.19 6.12 16.92
N ILE A 2 7.89 6.43 16.90
CA ILE A 2 6.83 5.47 16.59
C ILE A 2 6.82 5.26 15.07
N LEU A 3 6.93 4.01 14.64
CA LEU A 3 6.99 3.62 13.24
C LEU A 3 6.35 2.23 13.06
N GLU A 4 5.59 2.05 11.98
CA GLU A 4 4.99 0.77 11.62
C GLU A 4 5.61 0.27 10.30
N GLY A 5 5.94 -1.02 10.20
CA GLY A 5 6.55 -1.58 8.99
C GLY A 5 5.72 -1.36 7.72
N GLY A 6 4.39 -1.32 7.83
CA GLY A 6 3.48 -1.02 6.73
C GLY A 6 3.43 0.45 6.31
N SER A 7 4.06 1.36 7.05
CA SER A 7 4.10 2.80 6.73
C SER A 7 5.25 3.21 5.83
N ILE A 8 6.19 2.29 5.56
CA ILE A 8 7.40 2.52 4.78
C ILE A 8 7.61 1.39 3.77
N HIS A 9 8.35 1.69 2.72
CA HIS A 9 8.85 0.69 1.77
C HIS A 9 10.28 1.05 1.36
N VAL A 10 11.18 0.07 1.30
CA VAL A 10 12.60 0.31 0.97
C VAL A 10 13.01 -0.53 -0.23
N ASP A 11 13.89 0.01 -1.07
CA ASP A 11 14.38 -0.71 -2.26
C ASP A 11 15.58 -1.64 -1.97
N GLY A 12 16.23 -1.45 -0.82
CA GLY A 12 17.47 -2.12 -0.47
C GLY A 12 18.71 -1.51 -1.11
N GLU A 13 18.57 -0.39 -1.82
CA GLU A 13 19.60 0.29 -2.59
C GLU A 13 19.69 1.79 -2.28
N GLY A 14 19.07 2.21 -1.17
CA GLY A 14 19.21 3.56 -0.62
C GLY A 14 17.97 4.41 -0.61
N THR A 15 16.83 3.92 -1.08
CA THR A 15 15.59 4.70 -1.20
C THR A 15 14.51 4.15 -0.28
N CYS A 16 13.87 5.04 0.48
CA CYS A 16 12.65 4.76 1.23
C CYS A 16 11.48 5.54 0.61
N LEU A 17 10.32 4.91 0.45
CA LEU A 17 9.05 5.54 0.13
C LEU A 17 8.17 5.54 1.39
N THR A 18 7.50 6.65 1.66
CA THR A 18 6.59 6.80 2.80
C THR A 18 5.50 7.84 2.50
N THR A 19 4.54 8.02 3.42
CA THR A 19 3.50 9.05 3.31
C THR A 19 3.55 10.06 4.45
N GLU A 20 3.31 11.34 4.12
CA GLU A 20 3.15 12.42 5.10
C GLU A 20 1.93 12.18 6.00
N GLU A 21 0.79 11.78 5.41
CA GLU A 21 -0.44 11.43 6.13
C GLU A 21 -0.22 10.43 7.28
N CYS A 22 0.75 9.52 7.14
CA CYS A 22 1.07 8.54 8.17
C CYS A 22 2.13 9.05 9.14
N LEU A 23 3.34 9.37 8.66
CA LEU A 23 4.49 9.62 9.54
C LEU A 23 4.44 11.00 10.21
N LEU A 24 3.81 11.99 9.58
CA LEU A 24 3.63 13.34 10.14
C LEU A 24 2.31 13.48 10.91
N ASN A 25 1.56 12.39 11.07
CA ASN A 25 0.36 12.38 11.87
C ASN A 25 0.70 12.71 13.34
N LYS A 26 -0.07 13.63 13.94
CA LYS A 26 0.11 14.04 15.34
C LYS A 26 -0.02 12.88 16.34
N ASN A 27 -0.71 11.80 15.97
CA ASN A 27 -0.85 10.59 16.78
C ASN A 27 0.34 9.63 16.66
N ARG A 28 1.34 9.95 15.82
CA ARG A 28 2.61 9.23 15.74
C ARG A 28 3.67 9.99 16.54
N ASN A 29 4.38 10.92 15.91
CA ASN A 29 5.53 11.60 16.51
C ASN A 29 5.28 13.11 16.63
N PRO A 30 4.38 13.59 17.51
CA PRO A 30 3.96 15.00 17.55
C PRO A 30 5.08 15.99 17.87
N ASN A 31 6.17 15.51 18.47
CA ASN A 31 7.31 16.33 18.88
C ASN A 31 8.49 16.24 17.90
N MET A 32 8.31 15.65 16.72
CA MET A 32 9.35 15.52 15.71
C MET A 32 8.98 16.28 14.43
N THR A 33 9.93 16.99 13.84
CA THR A 33 9.77 17.57 12.51
C THR A 33 9.92 16.52 11.42
N LYS A 34 9.52 16.87 10.18
CA LYS A 34 9.70 16.00 9.01
C LYS A 34 11.16 15.63 8.80
N GLU A 35 12.07 16.60 8.97
CA GLU A 35 13.52 16.42 8.84
C GLU A 35 14.04 15.47 9.91
N GLN A 36 13.61 15.62 11.16
CA GLN A 36 14.00 14.71 12.24
C GLN A 36 13.51 13.28 12.00
N ILE A 37 12.31 13.10 11.47
CA ILE A 37 11.79 11.78 11.09
C ILE A 37 12.61 11.21 9.93
N GLU A 38 12.89 12.02 8.90
CA GLU A 38 13.71 11.62 7.76
C GLU A 38 15.13 11.20 8.19
N ASP A 39 15.77 11.92 9.11
CA ASP A 39 17.08 11.59 9.66
C ASP A 39 17.07 10.24 10.39
N GLN A 40 16.01 9.95 11.16
CA GLN A 40 15.84 8.64 11.80
C GLN A 40 15.64 7.53 10.75
N LEU A 41 14.85 7.75 9.71
CA LEU A 41 14.67 6.77 8.63
C LEU A 41 16.01 6.47 7.94
N LYS A 42 16.78 7.50 7.59
CA LYS A 42 18.11 7.34 6.98
C LYS A 42 19.07 6.58 7.90
N ALA A 43 19.14 6.95 9.18
CA ALA A 43 20.06 6.35 10.14
C ALA A 43 19.75 4.87 10.41
N TYR A 44 18.48 4.50 10.58
CA TYR A 44 18.10 3.15 11.00
C TYR A 44 17.79 2.19 9.83
N LEU A 45 17.33 2.70 8.68
CA LEU A 45 17.06 1.87 7.50
C LEU A 45 18.25 1.81 6.54
N GLY A 46 19.29 2.62 6.74
CA GLY A 46 20.47 2.69 5.87
C GLY A 46 20.17 3.30 4.49
N VAL A 47 19.11 4.11 4.39
CA VAL A 47 18.70 4.80 3.16
C VAL A 47 19.36 6.17 3.06
N GLN A 48 19.59 6.66 1.85
CA GLN A 48 20.12 8.00 1.57
C GLN A 48 19.02 8.96 1.11
N LYS A 49 17.92 8.44 0.55
CA LYS A 49 16.81 9.23 0.03
C LYS A 49 15.47 8.77 0.59
N VAL A 50 14.63 9.70 0.99
CA VAL A 50 13.24 9.45 1.34
C VAL A 50 12.34 10.17 0.34
N ILE A 51 11.44 9.42 -0.29
CA ILE A 51 10.40 9.93 -1.18
C ILE A 51 9.12 10.03 -0.35
N TRP A 52 8.58 11.25 -0.24
CA TRP A 52 7.39 11.55 0.55
C TRP A 52 6.19 11.74 -0.37
N LEU A 53 5.21 10.84 -0.27
CA LEU A 53 3.89 11.06 -0.85
C LEU A 53 3.00 11.81 0.14
N PRO A 54 2.17 12.76 -0.29
CA PRO A 54 1.27 13.48 0.62
C PRO A 54 0.27 12.55 1.32
N TYR A 55 -0.29 11.59 0.58
CA TYR A 55 -1.42 10.75 1.04
C TYR A 55 -1.23 9.26 0.76
N GLY A 56 -1.87 8.41 1.58
CA GLY A 56 -2.08 6.98 1.36
C GLY A 56 -3.45 6.65 0.76
N LEU A 57 -3.98 5.43 1.01
CA LEU A 57 -5.32 5.07 0.56
C LEU A 57 -6.39 5.81 1.39
N TYR A 58 -7.47 6.24 0.73
CA TYR A 58 -8.64 6.85 1.34
C TYR A 58 -9.34 5.86 2.30
N LEU A 59 -9.57 6.30 3.55
CA LEU A 59 -10.25 5.56 4.66
C LEU A 59 -9.50 4.37 5.30
N GLY A 60 -8.22 4.11 5.00
CA GLY A 60 -7.38 3.19 5.78
C GLY A 60 -6.08 2.81 5.07
N VAL A 61 -4.96 2.83 5.82
CA VAL A 61 -3.58 2.41 5.48
C VAL A 61 -3.23 2.28 3.98
N GLN A 62 -2.38 3.21 3.52
CA GLN A 62 -1.61 3.28 2.27
C GLN A 62 -1.99 2.34 1.09
N LYS A 63 -2.17 2.97 -0.10
CA LYS A 63 -2.22 2.44 -1.50
C LYS A 63 -3.61 2.08 -2.08
N VAL A 64 -3.94 2.52 -3.31
CA VAL A 64 -4.91 3.55 -3.80
C VAL A 64 -5.94 3.05 -4.90
N MET A 65 -7.23 3.47 -5.06
CA MET A 65 -7.98 3.67 -6.38
C MET A 65 -9.35 4.44 -6.46
N MET A 66 -9.71 4.85 -7.69
CA MET A 66 -10.71 5.76 -8.31
C MET A 66 -12.19 5.33 -8.57
N ILE A 67 -13.07 6.35 -8.54
CA ILE A 67 -14.13 6.77 -9.51
C ILE A 67 -13.88 8.29 -9.69
N LEU A 68 -14.29 8.98 -10.77
CA LEU A 68 -14.08 10.43 -10.93
C LEU A 68 -14.64 11.32 -9.78
N MET A 69 -15.53 10.77 -8.94
CA MET A 69 -16.01 11.39 -7.69
C MET A 69 -15.41 10.77 -6.41
N ASP A 70 -14.51 9.81 -6.55
CA ASP A 70 -13.84 9.16 -5.44
C ASP A 70 -12.60 9.97 -5.04
N PRO A 71 -12.49 10.39 -3.76
CA PRO A 71 -11.34 11.13 -3.26
C PRO A 71 -9.99 10.43 -3.51
N GLN A 72 -10.02 9.12 -3.71
CA GLN A 72 -8.84 8.32 -3.95
C GLN A 72 -8.22 8.51 -5.33
N PHE A 73 -8.99 8.89 -6.36
CA PHE A 73 -8.44 9.16 -7.69
C PHE A 73 -7.46 10.33 -7.68
N ILE A 74 -7.82 11.41 -6.98
CA ILE A 74 -6.99 12.61 -6.87
C ILE A 74 -5.66 12.26 -6.19
N ARG A 75 -5.72 11.46 -5.11
CA ARG A 75 -4.53 10.96 -4.41
C ARG A 75 -3.63 10.11 -5.31
N SER A 76 -4.22 9.33 -6.23
CA SER A 76 -3.45 8.49 -7.15
C SER A 76 -2.72 9.31 -8.20
N MET A 77 -3.42 10.27 -8.82
CA MET A 77 -2.81 11.19 -9.78
C MET A 77 -1.68 12.02 -9.17
N GLU A 78 -1.84 12.49 -7.93
CA GLU A 78 -0.79 13.24 -7.24
C GLU A 78 0.44 12.36 -6.98
N ALA A 79 0.22 11.11 -6.55
CA ALA A 79 1.32 10.16 -6.36
C ALA A 79 2.05 9.83 -7.67
N GLU A 80 1.32 9.64 -8.78
CA GLU A 80 1.91 9.46 -10.12
C GLU A 80 2.75 10.65 -10.54
N SER A 81 2.23 11.86 -10.36
CA SER A 81 2.93 13.10 -10.69
C SER A 81 4.23 13.22 -9.91
N ILE A 82 4.23 12.95 -8.61
CA ILE A 82 5.44 12.99 -7.79
C ILE A 82 6.43 11.92 -8.24
N LEU A 83 5.98 10.67 -8.41
CA LEU A 83 6.87 9.55 -8.69
C LEU A 83 7.44 9.60 -10.11
N SER A 84 6.70 10.10 -11.09
CA SER A 84 7.19 10.27 -12.47
C SER A 84 8.26 11.35 -12.57
N ASN A 85 8.19 12.37 -11.71
CA ASN A 85 9.16 13.46 -11.64
C ASN A 85 10.31 13.21 -10.66
N THR A 86 10.25 12.14 -9.87
CA THR A 86 11.26 11.79 -8.87
C THR A 86 12.23 10.73 -9.40
N SER A 87 13.49 10.84 -9.00
CA SER A 87 14.48 9.76 -9.14
C SER A 87 14.73 9.10 -7.79
N ASP A 88 15.30 7.90 -7.78
CA ASP A 88 15.70 7.23 -6.55
C ASP A 88 17.02 7.79 -5.96
N ALA A 89 17.58 7.13 -4.93
CA ALA A 89 18.85 7.53 -4.31
C ALA A 89 20.06 7.47 -5.27
N ASN A 90 19.99 6.60 -6.28
CA ASN A 90 21.04 6.40 -7.28
C ASN A 90 20.81 7.22 -8.57
N GLY A 91 19.81 8.11 -8.57
CA GLY A 91 19.48 8.97 -9.70
C GLY A 91 18.69 8.29 -10.82
N ARG A 92 18.25 7.04 -10.64
CA ARG A 92 17.48 6.30 -11.64
C ARG A 92 16.03 6.78 -11.67
N ARG A 93 15.42 6.76 -12.86
CA ARG A 93 13.99 7.05 -13.02
C ARG A 93 13.16 5.88 -12.51
N LEU A 94 12.04 6.19 -11.88
CA LEU A 94 11.11 5.19 -11.38
C LEU A 94 10.25 4.66 -12.52
N GLU A 95 10.13 3.34 -12.61
CA GLU A 95 9.17 2.68 -13.49
C GLU A 95 7.84 2.56 -12.75
N ILE A 96 6.81 3.21 -13.30
CA ILE A 96 5.49 3.23 -12.69
C ILE A 96 4.63 2.16 -13.35
N ILE A 97 4.42 1.06 -12.63
CA ILE A 97 3.44 0.05 -13.02
C ILE A 97 2.13 0.35 -12.32
N LYS A 98 1.04 0.29 -13.09
CA LYS A 98 -0.31 0.57 -12.66
C LYS A 98 -1.00 -0.72 -12.23
N LEU A 99 -1.60 -0.72 -11.04
CA LEU A 99 -2.40 -1.85 -10.55
C LEU A 99 -3.80 -1.35 -10.15
N HIS A 100 -4.83 -1.91 -10.79
CA HIS A 100 -6.21 -1.51 -10.58
C HIS A 100 -6.74 -2.19 -9.31
N VAL A 101 -7.26 -1.45 -8.33
CA VAL A 101 -7.94 -2.04 -7.16
C VAL A 101 -9.32 -2.57 -7.54
N PRO A 102 -9.96 -3.43 -6.71
CA PRO A 102 -11.31 -3.89 -7.05
C PRO A 102 -12.33 -2.75 -7.01
N GLY A 103 -13.59 -3.04 -7.35
CA GLY A 103 -14.68 -2.12 -7.09
C GLY A 103 -14.70 -1.66 -5.63
N PRO A 104 -15.34 -0.50 -5.30
CA PRO A 104 -15.50 -0.11 -3.91
C PRO A 104 -16.27 -1.22 -3.18
N LEU A 105 -15.60 -1.87 -2.24
CA LEU A 105 -16.19 -2.93 -1.45
C LEU A 105 -16.73 -2.33 -0.16
N TYR A 106 -17.87 -2.85 0.27
CA TYR A 106 -18.53 -2.44 1.51
C TYR A 106 -18.76 -3.68 2.35
N MET A 107 -18.61 -3.51 3.66
CA MET A 107 -18.92 -4.54 4.63
C MET A 107 -20.39 -4.93 4.53
N THR A 108 -20.65 -6.22 4.32
CA THR A 108 -22.00 -6.79 4.31
C THR A 108 -22.57 -6.88 5.73
N ASP A 109 -23.89 -7.05 5.84
CA ASP A 109 -24.55 -7.29 7.13
C ASP A 109 -24.04 -8.59 7.77
N GLU A 110 -23.84 -9.64 6.97
CA GLU A 110 -23.32 -10.93 7.42
C GLU A 110 -21.88 -10.82 7.95
N GLU A 111 -21.01 -10.08 7.25
CA GLU A 111 -19.63 -9.83 7.70
C GLU A 111 -19.61 -9.06 9.02
N ALA A 112 -20.44 -8.02 9.16
CA ALA A 112 -20.49 -7.23 10.39
C ALA A 112 -21.07 -8.02 11.58
N ALA A 113 -22.10 -8.83 11.35
CA ALA A 113 -22.71 -9.68 12.38
C ALA A 113 -21.75 -10.76 12.92
N GLY A 114 -20.76 -11.16 12.12
CA GLY A 114 -19.70 -12.07 12.54
C GLY A 114 -18.68 -11.48 13.51
N VAL A 115 -18.71 -10.16 13.78
CA VAL A 115 -17.76 -9.47 14.66
C VAL A 115 -18.41 -9.11 15.99
N VAL A 116 -17.86 -9.67 17.08
CA VAL A 116 -18.21 -9.26 18.44
C VAL A 116 -17.71 -7.83 18.66
N GLN A 117 -18.63 -6.93 19.00
CA GLN A 117 -18.31 -5.54 19.25
C GLN A 117 -17.80 -5.37 20.69
N ASP A 118 -16.69 -4.64 20.84
CA ASP A 118 -16.11 -4.28 22.13
C ASP A 118 -16.01 -2.75 22.24
N CYS A 119 -16.28 -2.18 23.42
CA CYS A 119 -16.28 -0.74 23.62
C CYS A 119 -14.88 -0.09 23.50
N ASN A 120 -13.81 -0.88 23.58
CA ASN A 120 -12.44 -0.43 23.38
C ASN A 120 -11.92 -0.67 21.95
N ALA A 121 -12.75 -1.25 21.08
CA ALA A 121 -12.42 -1.49 19.67
C ALA A 121 -13.24 -0.57 18.75
N LYS A 122 -12.70 -0.29 17.56
CA LYS A 122 -13.45 0.43 16.54
C LYS A 122 -14.59 -0.47 16.02
N PRO A 123 -15.86 -0.01 16.04
CA PRO A 123 -16.97 -0.84 15.63
C PRO A 123 -16.90 -1.21 14.15
N ARG A 124 -17.39 -2.40 13.84
CA ARG A 124 -17.52 -2.92 12.47
C ARG A 124 -18.98 -2.92 12.07
N LEU A 125 -19.35 -1.95 11.23
CA LEU A 125 -20.73 -1.70 10.84
C LEU A 125 -20.97 -2.09 9.38
N PRO A 126 -22.15 -2.61 9.03
CA PRO A 126 -22.55 -2.80 7.63
C PRO A 126 -22.45 -1.49 6.83
N GLY A 127 -22.16 -1.59 5.54
CA GLY A 127 -21.96 -0.43 4.67
C GLY A 127 -20.65 0.33 4.92
N THR A 128 -19.80 -0.12 5.86
CA THR A 128 -18.46 0.47 6.01
C THR A 128 -17.61 0.15 4.78
N ARG A 129 -17.07 1.17 4.11
CA ARG A 129 -16.15 0.97 2.99
C ARG A 129 -14.89 0.22 3.43
N LEU A 130 -14.53 -0.81 2.68
CA LEU A 130 -13.32 -1.60 2.90
C LEU A 130 -12.13 -0.97 2.19
N ALA A 131 -10.99 -0.95 2.87
CA ALA A 131 -9.70 -0.51 2.33
C ALA A 131 -9.05 -1.62 1.48
N ALA A 132 -9.66 -1.92 0.33
CA ALA A 132 -9.26 -3.00 -0.56
C ALA A 132 -8.19 -2.54 -1.57
N SER A 133 -7.07 -3.27 -1.65
CA SER A 133 -5.98 -2.98 -2.59
C SER A 133 -5.12 -4.20 -2.86
N TYR A 134 -4.81 -4.47 -4.14
CA TYR A 134 -3.90 -5.56 -4.53
C TYR A 134 -2.44 -5.27 -4.23
N VAL A 135 -2.05 -4.01 -3.95
CA VAL A 135 -0.66 -3.68 -3.57
C VAL A 135 -0.32 -4.19 -2.17
N ASN A 136 -1.31 -4.69 -1.44
CA ASN A 136 -1.12 -5.37 -0.16
C ASN A 136 -0.78 -6.86 -0.35
N PHE A 137 0.08 -7.15 -1.33
CA PHE A 137 0.63 -8.47 -1.58
C PHE A 137 1.91 -8.68 -0.76
N TYR A 138 2.26 -9.93 -0.56
CA TYR A 138 3.48 -10.34 0.12
C TYR A 138 4.40 -11.07 -0.87
N ILE A 139 5.70 -10.79 -0.78
CA ILE A 139 6.72 -11.44 -1.61
C ILE A 139 7.45 -12.45 -0.73
N SER A 140 7.43 -13.71 -1.16
CA SER A 140 8.17 -14.81 -0.53
C SER A 140 9.36 -15.20 -1.42
N THR A 141 10.17 -16.16 -0.95
CA THR A 141 11.20 -16.77 -1.79
C THR A 141 10.55 -17.49 -2.97
N GLY A 142 10.58 -16.87 -4.15
CA GLY A 142 10.07 -17.45 -5.40
C GLY A 142 8.55 -17.36 -5.58
N GLY A 143 7.83 -16.67 -4.69
CA GLY A 143 6.37 -16.53 -4.80
C GLY A 143 5.85 -15.16 -4.42
N ILE A 144 4.63 -14.86 -4.85
CA ILE A 144 3.87 -13.66 -4.50
C ILE A 144 2.48 -14.09 -4.05
N ILE A 145 2.08 -13.65 -2.87
CA ILE A 145 0.74 -13.87 -2.34
C ILE A 145 -0.03 -12.56 -2.46
N THR A 146 -0.97 -12.49 -3.38
CA THR A 146 -1.83 -11.32 -3.59
C THR A 146 -3.23 -11.56 -3.04
N PRO A 147 -3.90 -10.56 -2.43
CA PRO A 147 -5.27 -10.74 -2.00
C PRO A 147 -6.24 -10.97 -3.18
N GLN A 148 -7.32 -11.68 -2.89
CA GLN A 148 -8.48 -11.82 -3.77
C GLN A 148 -9.73 -11.36 -3.04
N PHE A 149 -10.53 -10.56 -3.73
CA PHE A 149 -11.64 -9.81 -3.14
C PHE A 149 -13.02 -10.36 -3.52
N GLY A 150 -13.09 -11.28 -4.49
CA GLY A 150 -14.33 -11.76 -5.09
C GLY A 150 -14.79 -10.87 -6.25
N ASP A 151 -13.92 -9.97 -6.73
CA ASP A 151 -14.14 -9.18 -7.93
C ASP A 151 -13.34 -9.82 -9.06
N GLN A 152 -13.89 -10.88 -9.65
CA GLN A 152 -13.17 -11.78 -10.56
C GLN A 152 -12.37 -11.04 -11.64
N LYS A 153 -12.95 -9.98 -12.22
CA LYS A 153 -12.30 -9.17 -13.25
C LYS A 153 -10.98 -8.57 -12.74
N TRP A 154 -11.02 -7.90 -11.59
CA TRP A 154 -9.85 -7.20 -11.06
C TRP A 154 -8.92 -8.14 -10.28
N ASP A 155 -9.44 -9.22 -9.74
CA ASP A 155 -8.70 -10.30 -9.09
C ASP A 155 -7.76 -10.97 -10.11
N ASP A 156 -8.30 -11.35 -11.28
CA ASP A 156 -7.53 -11.96 -12.37
C ASP A 156 -6.54 -10.98 -12.99
N GLU A 157 -6.95 -9.73 -13.18
CA GLU A 157 -6.09 -8.67 -13.71
C GLU A 157 -4.90 -8.39 -12.78
N ALA A 158 -5.11 -8.40 -11.47
CA ALA A 158 -4.05 -8.21 -10.50
C ALA A 158 -3.01 -9.34 -10.56
N VAL A 159 -3.47 -10.60 -10.66
CA VAL A 159 -2.57 -11.76 -10.84
C VAL A 159 -1.80 -11.63 -12.16
N ARG A 160 -2.47 -11.24 -13.26
CA ARG A 160 -1.84 -11.03 -14.56
C ARG A 160 -0.74 -9.98 -14.51
N VAL A 161 -1.01 -8.80 -13.93
CA VAL A 161 -0.04 -7.71 -13.83
C VAL A 161 1.14 -8.11 -12.93
N LEU A 162 0.87 -8.68 -11.75
CA LEU A 162 1.95 -9.13 -10.85
C LEU A 162 2.82 -10.20 -11.49
N SER A 163 2.25 -11.12 -12.26
CA SER A 163 3.00 -12.15 -12.98
C SER A 163 3.92 -11.55 -14.06
N GLN A 164 3.50 -10.47 -14.70
CA GLN A 164 4.33 -9.74 -15.68
C GLN A 164 5.47 -8.97 -15.00
N VAL A 165 5.22 -8.38 -13.83
CA VAL A 165 6.22 -7.62 -13.07
C VAL A 165 7.25 -8.53 -12.43
N PHE A 166 6.82 -9.71 -11.98
CA PHE A 166 7.66 -10.68 -11.27
C PHE A 166 7.70 -12.02 -12.03
N PRO A 167 8.31 -12.07 -13.22
CA PRO A 167 8.27 -13.26 -14.09
C PRO A 167 8.97 -14.49 -13.50
N ASN A 168 9.81 -14.29 -12.48
CA ASN A 168 10.52 -15.35 -11.76
C ASN A 168 9.83 -15.74 -10.44
N HIS A 169 8.61 -15.27 -10.19
CA HIS A 169 7.83 -15.62 -8.99
C HIS A 169 6.50 -16.26 -9.41
N GLU A 170 6.10 -17.29 -8.67
CA GLU A 170 4.75 -17.84 -8.78
C GLU A 170 3.76 -16.91 -8.05
N VAL A 171 2.77 -16.39 -8.78
CA VAL A 171 1.76 -15.49 -8.21
C VAL A 171 0.52 -16.30 -7.83
N GLU A 172 0.19 -16.31 -6.54
CA GLU A 172 -0.99 -16.98 -6.00
C GLU A 172 -1.97 -15.97 -5.39
N GLY A 173 -3.22 -16.02 -5.84
CA GLY A 173 -4.33 -15.28 -5.24
C GLY A 173 -4.89 -16.02 -4.01
N LYS A 174 -4.94 -15.35 -2.86
CA LYS A 174 -5.57 -15.90 -1.63
C LYS A 174 -6.79 -15.09 -1.22
N GLY A 175 -7.88 -15.82 -0.92
CA GLY A 175 -9.18 -15.26 -0.54
C GLY A 175 -9.17 -14.39 0.72
N LYS A 176 -10.31 -13.71 0.96
CA LYS A 176 -10.52 -12.61 1.92
C LYS A 176 -9.85 -12.79 3.30
N LEU A 177 -8.63 -12.27 3.44
CA LEU A 177 -8.08 -11.78 4.71
C LEU A 177 -8.30 -10.27 4.75
N PHE A 178 -9.48 -9.82 5.19
CA PHE A 178 -9.82 -8.39 5.27
C PHE A 178 -10.45 -7.99 6.59
N TRP A 179 -9.62 -7.53 7.52
CA TRP A 179 -10.08 -6.61 8.57
C TRP A 179 -8.99 -5.56 8.83
N GLN A 180 -8.98 -4.49 8.02
CA GLN A 180 -8.11 -3.30 8.15
C GLN A 180 -6.58 -3.48 8.00
N GLY A 181 -6.09 -4.70 7.76
CA GLY A 181 -4.73 -4.94 7.30
C GLY A 181 -4.73 -6.10 6.30
N GLY A 182 -4.10 -5.91 5.14
CA GLY A 182 -3.92 -6.99 4.16
C GLY A 182 -2.70 -7.86 4.49
N ILE A 183 -2.35 -8.72 3.54
CA ILE A 183 -1.40 -9.83 3.71
C ILE A 183 0.00 -9.34 4.13
N TYR A 184 0.42 -8.15 3.67
CA TYR A 184 1.71 -7.55 4.04
C TYR A 184 1.81 -7.19 5.53
N ILE A 185 0.68 -6.87 6.19
CA ILE A 185 0.65 -6.58 7.64
C ILE A 185 0.70 -7.87 8.46
N ALA A 186 0.27 -9.00 7.89
CA ALA A 186 0.25 -10.30 8.56
C ALA A 186 1.57 -11.09 8.45
N LEU A 187 2.40 -10.79 7.45
CA LEU A 187 3.62 -11.53 7.14
C LEU A 187 4.80 -10.57 6.94
N LEU A 188 5.54 -10.25 8.01
CA LEU A 188 6.85 -9.59 7.90
C LEU A 188 7.92 -10.67 7.69
N SER A 189 8.57 -10.70 6.53
CA SER A 189 9.73 -11.56 6.31
C SER A 189 10.95 -10.80 5.80
N ASN A 190 12.08 -11.43 6.08
CA ASN A 190 13.42 -11.00 5.73
C ASN A 190 13.68 -11.10 4.22
N SER A 191 14.56 -10.20 3.77
CA SER A 191 15.47 -10.33 2.62
C SER A 191 15.10 -9.60 1.32
N ARG A 192 15.92 -8.55 1.09
CA ARG A 192 16.61 -8.10 -0.14
C ARG A 192 15.84 -8.05 -1.46
N LEU A 193 15.94 -6.86 -2.04
CA LEU A 193 15.60 -6.42 -3.40
C LEU A 193 14.11 -6.12 -3.59
N LEU A 194 13.78 -4.83 -3.66
CA LEU A 194 12.63 -4.41 -4.47
C LEU A 194 12.86 -3.05 -5.13
N TYR A 195 12.97 -3.07 -6.45
CA TYR A 195 12.80 -1.86 -7.25
C TYR A 195 11.43 -1.25 -6.93
N LEU A 196 11.41 0.04 -6.58
CA LEU A 196 10.20 0.85 -6.44
C LEU A 196 9.34 0.71 -7.70
N LYS A 197 8.41 -0.22 -7.66
CA LYS A 197 7.48 -0.57 -8.72
C LYS A 197 6.14 -0.80 -8.04
N LEU A 198 5.09 -0.24 -8.65
CA LEU A 198 3.68 -0.31 -8.28
C LEU A 198 3.16 0.96 -7.60
N LEU A 199 2.57 1.82 -8.44
CA LEU A 199 1.53 2.74 -8.04
C LEU A 199 0.20 2.19 -8.53
N ASN A 200 -0.85 2.29 -7.72
CA ASN A 200 -2.18 2.03 -8.26
C ASN A 200 -2.63 3.21 -9.07
N LEU A 201 -2.78 3.00 -10.37
CA LEU A 201 -3.27 3.99 -11.30
C LEU A 201 -4.17 3.28 -12.31
N VAL A 202 -5.05 4.04 -12.92
CA VAL A 202 -5.99 3.55 -13.94
C VAL A 202 -5.48 4.09 -15.29
N ASP A 203 -5.32 3.21 -16.28
CA ASP A 203 -5.26 3.60 -17.68
C ASP A 203 -6.57 3.17 -18.37
N TYR A 204 -7.05 4.01 -19.29
CA TYR A 204 -8.29 3.82 -20.04
C TYR A 204 -8.14 2.77 -21.14
N ALA A 205 -9.06 1.81 -21.17
CA ALA A 205 -9.56 1.17 -22.39
C ALA A 205 -11.05 0.83 -22.20
#